data_AF-A0A4V3EJB6-F1
#
_entry.id   AF-A0A4V3EJB6-F1
#
_cell.length_a   1.000
_cell.length_b   1.000
_cell.length_c   1.000
_cell.angle_alpha   90.00
_cell.angle_beta   90.00
_cell.angle_gamma   90.00
#
_symmetry.space_group_name_H-M   'P 1'
#
loop_
_entity.id
_entity.type
_entity.pdbx_description
1 polymer ?
#
loop_
_entity_poly.entity_id
_entity_poly.type
_entity_poly.pdbx_seq_one_letter_code
_entity_poly.pdbx_strand_id
1 'polypeptide(L)' 'MLEPDQQITCIDCGGRAFLLTRPREDGVWEDGDIVAYRCEDCLDRWDLVLEDDDPTDY' A
#
# COMPACT_ATOMS: atom_id res chain seq x y z
N MET A 1 6.21 7.54 -11.64
CA MET A 1 6.01 8.11 -10.30
C MET A 1 5.28 7.05 -9.53
N LEU A 2 5.87 6.59 -8.44
CA LEU A 2 5.28 5.57 -7.58
C LEU A 2 4.03 6.14 -6.92
N GLU A 3 2.93 5.38 -6.89
CA GLU A 3 1.74 5.76 -6.15
C GLU A 3 1.07 4.50 -5.60
N PRO A 4 0.82 4.40 -4.28
CA PRO A 4 0.10 3.29 -3.70
C PRO A 4 -1.34 3.26 -4.19
N ASP A 5 -1.85 2.06 -4.47
CA ASP A 5 -3.28 1.86 -4.66
C ASP A 5 -4.04 2.35 -3.43
N GLN A 6 -5.12 3.11 -3.64
CA GLN A 6 -5.94 3.61 -2.52
C GLN A 6 -6.72 2.48 -1.81
N GLN A 7 -6.86 1.34 -2.49
CA GLN A 7 -7.56 0.16 -2.00
C GLN A 7 -6.85 -1.10 -2.48
N ILE A 8 -6.71 -2.07 -1.57
CA ILE A 8 -6.25 -3.42 -1.88
C ILE A 8 -7.28 -4.44 -1.41
N THR A 9 -7.14 -5.67 -1.90
CA THR A 9 -7.81 -6.83 -1.31
C THR A 9 -7.12 -7.17 0.01
N CYS A 10 -7.91 -7.29 1.09
CA CYS A 10 -7.39 -7.67 2.40
C CYS A 10 -6.74 -9.07 2.33
N ILE A 11 -5.53 -9.18 2.87
CA ILE A 11 -4.71 -10.39 2.80
C ILE A 11 -5.34 -11.55 3.59
N ASP A 12 -5.95 -11.26 4.74
CA ASP A 12 -6.54 -12.30 5.58
C ASP A 12 -7.98 -12.68 5.22
N CYS A 13 -8.84 -11.69 4.93
CA CYS A 13 -10.28 -11.94 4.77
C CYS A 13 -10.80 -11.78 3.34
N GLY A 14 -9.99 -11.30 2.39
CA GLY A 14 -10.42 -11.01 1.02
C GLY A 14 -11.36 -9.82 0.86
N GLY A 15 -11.70 -9.13 1.96
CA GLY A 15 -12.50 -7.90 1.97
C GLY A 15 -11.76 -6.68 1.43
N ARG A 16 -12.33 -5.49 1.57
CA ARG A 16 -11.69 -4.25 1.08
C ARG A 16 -10.82 -3.64 2.18
N ALA A 17 -9.59 -3.29 1.84
CA ALA A 17 -8.67 -2.57 2.72
C ALA A 17 -8.22 -1.25 2.08
N PHE A 18 -8.19 -0.19 2.89
CA PHE A 18 -7.99 1.19 2.41
C PHE A 18 -6.69 1.77 2.95
N LEU A 19 -6.00 2.55 2.11
CA LEU A 19 -4.76 3.22 2.46
C LEU A 19 -4.97 4.20 3.62
N LEU A 20 -4.08 4.14 4.61
CA LEU A 20 -4.04 5.05 5.75
C LEU A 20 -2.85 6.01 5.68
N THR A 21 -1.73 5.54 5.12
CA THR A 21 -0.49 6.34 5.07
C THR A 21 -0.65 7.48 4.08
N ARG A 22 -0.25 8.68 4.51
CA ARG A 22 -0.17 9.85 3.65
C ARG A 22 1.20 9.90 2.99
N PRO A 23 1.34 10.55 1.82
CA PRO A 23 2.65 10.79 1.23
C PRO A 23 3.56 11.54 2.21
N ARG A 24 4.86 11.48 1.95
CA ARG A 24 5.89 12.22 2.68
C ARG A 24 5.65 13.73 2.64
N GLU A 25 6.42 14.48 3.42
CA GLU A 25 6.24 15.94 3.55
C GLU A 25 6.36 16.70 2.22
N ASP A 26 7.14 16.17 1.27
CA ASP A 26 7.31 16.70 -0.08
C ASP A 26 6.21 16.24 -1.07
N GLY A 27 5.30 15.38 -0.62
CA GLY A 27 4.20 14.84 -1.41
C GLY A 27 4.59 13.69 -2.34
N VAL A 28 5.80 13.14 -2.22
CA VAL A 28 6.32 12.10 -3.12
C VAL A 28 6.40 10.75 -2.40
N TRP A 29 6.12 9.68 -3.15
CA TRP A 29 6.36 8.30 -2.75
C TRP A 29 7.64 7.77 -3.38
N GLU A 30 8.40 7.00 -2.62
CA GLU A 30 9.64 6.37 -3.05
C GLU A 30 9.59 4.85 -2.91
N ASP A 31 10.40 4.16 -3.72
CA ASP A 31 10.69 2.73 -3.52
C ASP A 31 11.19 2.47 -2.10
N GLY A 32 10.69 1.41 -1.47
CA GLY A 32 10.98 1.06 -0.09
C GLY A 32 10.12 1.77 0.96
N ASP A 33 9.26 2.73 0.59
CA ASP A 33 8.32 3.35 1.53
C ASP A 33 7.36 2.30 2.10
N ILE A 34 7.03 2.41 3.39
CA ILE A 34 6.05 1.53 4.04
C ILE A 34 4.69 2.22 4.11
N VAL A 35 3.69 1.60 3.49
CA VAL A 35 2.30 2.06 3.50
C VAL A 35 1.41 1.14 4.33
N ALA A 36 0.51 1.73 5.11
CA ALA A 36 -0.42 1.03 5.97
C ALA A 36 -1.81 0.99 5.33
N TYR A 37 -2.44 -0.17 5.34
CA TYR A 37 -3.82 -0.39 4.93
C TYR A 37 -4.67 -0.91 6.09
N ARG A 38 -5.96 -0.56 6.12
CA ARG A 38 -6.93 -1.07 7.11
C ARG A 38 -8.11 -1.70 6.40
N CYS A 39 -8.42 -2.95 6.73
CA CYS A 39 -9.63 -3.62 6.25
C CYS A 39 -10.88 -3.06 6.93
N GLU A 40 -11.94 -2.81 6.17
CA GLU A 40 -13.23 -2.40 6.74
C GLU A 40 -14.01 -3.57 7.37
N ASP A 41 -13.75 -4.81 6.93
CA ASP A 41 -14.51 -6.00 7.33
C ASP A 41 -13.92 -6.68 8.57
N CYS A 42 -12.64 -7.06 8.52
CA CYS A 42 -11.96 -7.74 9.64
C CYS A 42 -11.25 -6.79 10.60
N LEU A 43 -11.11 -5.51 10.21
CA LEU A 43 -10.40 -4.48 10.97
C LEU A 43 -8.92 -4.76 11.20
N ASP A 44 -8.31 -5.70 10.50
CA ASP A 44 -6.86 -5.89 10.52
C ASP A 44 -6.12 -4.80 9.75
N ARG A 45 -4.84 -4.63 10.08
CA ARG A 45 -3.92 -3.67 9.47
C ARG A 45 -2.78 -4.42 8.79
N TRP A 46 -2.41 -3.92 7.62
CA TRP A 46 -1.28 -4.42 6.83
C TRP A 46 -0.29 -3.30 6.57
N ASP A 47 0.99 -3.57 6.77
CA ASP A 47 2.09 -2.67 6.43
C ASP A 47 2.86 -3.30 5.26
N LEU A 48 2.82 -2.64 4.10
CA LEU A 48 3.40 -3.13 2.85
C LEU A 48 4.52 -2.20 2.40
N VAL A 49 5.59 -2.79 1.87
CA VAL A 49 6.67 -2.04 1.20
C VAL A 49 6.20 -1.70 -0.21
N LEU A 50 6.35 -0.44 -0.61
CA LEU A 50 6.15 -0.01 -1.99
C LEU A 50 7.38 -0.40 -2.80
N GLU A 51 7.15 -1.11 -3.89
CA GLU A 51 8.18 -1.54 -4.83
C GLU A 51 7.97 -0.81 -6.15
N ASP A 52 9.05 -0.30 -6.76
CA ASP A 52 9.02 0.14 -8.15
C ASP A 52 8.88 -1.06 -9.06
N ASP A 53 7.76 -1.13 -9.78
CA ASP A 53 7.45 -2.19 -10.74
C ASP A 53 8.28 -1.94 -12.01
N ASP A 54 9.61 -1.99 -11.89
CA ASP A 54 10.52 -2.01 -13.03
C ASP A 54 10.50 -3.43 -13.61
N PRO A 55 9.91 -3.66 -14.81
CA PRO A 55 9.66 -4.99 -15.34
C PRO A 55 10.92 -5.69 -15.87
N THR A 56 12.11 -5.37 -15.33
CA THR A 56 13.41 -5.84 -15.80
C THR A 56 13.99 -7.02 -15.02
N ASP A 57 13.15 -7.80 -14.34
CA ASP A 57 13.54 -9.12 -13.78
C ASP A 57 12.93 -10.27 -14.62
N TYR A 58 13.50 -10.49 -15.82
CA TYR A 58 13.24 -11.65 -16.69
C TYR A 58 14.54 -12.28 -17.17
#